data_AF-A0AAX3EZK9-F1
#
_entry.id   AF-A0AAX3EZK9-F1
#
_cell.length_a   1.000
_cell.length_b   1.000
_cell.length_c   1.000
_cell.angle_alpha   90.00
_cell.angle_beta   90.00
_cell.angle_gamma   90.00
#
_symmetry.space_group_name_H-M   'P 1'
#
loop_
_entity.id
_entity.type
_entity.pdbx_description
1 polymer ?
#
loop_
_entity_poly.entity_id
_entity_poly.type
_entity_poly.pdbx_seq_one_letter_code
_entity_poly.pdbx_strand_id
1 'polypeptide(L)'
;MGSVTILIGSVVFGGYLVLGRSFSDSFLGMLKAMVGVIMLKIGASTLINLARPVFSALSNLGTSVITLNPYFVLNDSAAWLKDFNAGYEAWISYAMLLGFFVNILMVALRKFTNMHSIMLTGHVMFQQSAVVVPVVYFLIFYQKNVAINIDQIIAIILISSLILGLYWSVGTTATIKGADKITNNAGFAVGHQQMLGLSIAYGLGNFLEMPKIQLKLKK
;
A
#
# COMPACT_ATOMS: atom_id res chain seq x y z
N MET A 1 -7.37 6.89 -11.18
CA MET A 1 -6.51 6.01 -10.36
C MET A 1 -5.72 5.10 -11.30
N GLY A 2 -4.39 5.25 -11.33
CA GLY A 2 -3.54 4.58 -12.33
C GLY A 2 -3.68 3.06 -12.27
N SER A 3 -3.90 2.44 -13.42
CA SER A 3 -3.90 0.98 -13.50
C SER A 3 -2.56 0.46 -13.01
N VAL A 4 -2.54 -0.29 -11.90
CA VAL A 4 -1.32 -0.97 -11.37
C VAL A 4 -0.57 -1.70 -12.47
N THR A 5 -1.31 -2.24 -13.45
CA THR A 5 -0.77 -2.91 -14.63
C THR A 5 0.10 -1.96 -15.47
N ILE A 6 -0.40 -0.76 -15.76
CA ILE A 6 0.32 0.24 -16.54
C ILE A 6 1.54 0.74 -15.75
N LEU A 7 1.38 1.03 -14.46
CA LEU A 7 2.48 1.50 -13.62
C LEU A 7 3.65 0.51 -13.59
N ILE A 8 3.36 -0.77 -13.31
CA ILE A 8 4.40 -1.82 -13.30
C ILE A 8 5.00 -2.00 -14.70
N GLY A 9 4.18 -1.97 -15.75
CA GLY A 9 4.67 -2.01 -17.13
C GLY A 9 5.66 -0.89 -17.42
N SER A 10 5.31 0.36 -17.10
CA SER A 10 6.18 1.53 -17.31
C SER A 10 7.47 1.46 -16.51
N VAL A 11 7.42 0.98 -15.26
CA VAL A 11 8.62 0.79 -14.43
C VAL A 11 9.54 -0.27 -15.03
N VAL A 12 9.01 -1.40 -15.51
CA VAL A 12 9.80 -2.45 -16.17
C VAL A 12 10.39 -1.94 -17.48
N PHE A 13 9.61 -1.22 -18.28
CA PHE A 13 10.07 -0.61 -19.52
C PHE A 13 11.24 0.35 -19.28
N GLY A 14 11.06 1.31 -18.37
CA GLY A 14 12.10 2.26 -18.00
C GLY A 14 13.33 1.57 -17.40
N GLY A 15 13.13 0.55 -16.55
CA GLY A 15 14.22 -0.25 -15.99
C GLY A 15 15.05 -0.96 -17.06
N TYR A 16 14.42 -1.56 -18.07
CA TYR A 16 15.15 -2.25 -19.15
C TYR A 16 15.91 -1.28 -20.05
N LEU A 17 15.35 -0.10 -20.31
CA LEU A 17 16.05 0.97 -21.03
C LEU A 17 17.28 1.48 -20.25
N VAL A 18 17.15 1.70 -18.94
CA VAL A 18 18.26 2.12 -18.07
C VAL A 18 19.35 1.05 -18.00
N LEU A 19 18.98 -0.23 -18.10
CA LEU A 19 19.93 -1.35 -18.19
C LEU A 19 20.57 -1.51 -19.58
N GLY A 20 20.27 -0.63 -20.54
CA GLY A 20 20.86 -0.64 -21.88
C GLY A 20 20.32 -1.74 -22.81
N ARG A 21 19.12 -2.28 -22.54
CA ARG A 21 18.50 -3.28 -23.42
C ARG A 21 17.94 -2.65 -24.69
N SER A 22 17.76 -3.47 -25.73
CA SER A 22 17.11 -3.02 -26.96
C SER A 22 15.68 -2.54 -26.70
N PHE A 23 15.17 -1.64 -27.54
CA PHE A 23 13.79 -1.15 -27.42
C PHE A 23 12.78 -2.30 -27.49
N SER A 24 12.99 -3.25 -28.42
CA SER A 24 12.14 -4.43 -28.58
C SER A 24 12.10 -5.29 -27.31
N ASP A 25 13.26 -5.56 -26.69
CA ASP A 25 13.33 -6.33 -25.45
C ASP A 25 12.67 -5.60 -24.27
N SER A 26 12.83 -4.28 -24.22
CA SER A 26 12.21 -3.42 -23.20
C SER A 26 10.69 -3.45 -23.33
N PHE A 27 10.17 -3.35 -24.56
CA PHE A 27 8.74 -3.41 -24.83
C PHE A 27 8.15 -4.80 -24.54
N LEU A 28 8.85 -5.88 -24.92
CA LEU A 28 8.45 -7.25 -24.57
C LEU A 28 8.46 -7.48 -23.06
N GLY A 29 9.44 -6.93 -22.34
CA GLY A 29 9.52 -6.96 -20.89
C GLY A 29 8.32 -6.28 -20.23
N MET A 30 7.96 -5.09 -20.71
CA MET A 30 6.77 -4.36 -20.29
C MET A 30 5.50 -5.21 -20.45
N LEU A 31 5.27 -5.78 -21.63
CA LEU A 31 4.08 -6.59 -21.90
C LEU A 31 4.01 -7.83 -20.99
N LYS A 32 5.13 -8.54 -20.80
CA LYS A 32 5.19 -9.69 -19.88
C LYS A 32 4.80 -9.29 -18.46
N ALA A 33 5.32 -8.17 -17.96
CA ALA A 33 4.98 -7.67 -16.63
C ALA A 33 3.49 -7.29 -16.53
N MET A 34 2.95 -6.61 -17.55
CA MET A 34 1.53 -6.24 -17.61
C MET A 34 0.63 -7.47 -17.61
N VAL A 35 0.92 -8.47 -18.44
CA VAL A 35 0.15 -9.73 -18.49
C VAL A 35 0.20 -10.45 -17.16
N GLY A 36 1.36 -10.52 -16.50
CA GLY A 36 1.49 -11.11 -15.16
C GLY A 36 0.57 -10.44 -14.13
N VAL A 37 0.53 -9.10 -14.11
CA VAL A 37 -0.36 -8.35 -13.21
C VAL A 37 -1.83 -8.57 -13.55
N ILE A 38 -2.19 -8.67 -14.84
CA ILE A 38 -3.57 -8.96 -15.26
C ILE A 38 -3.99 -10.35 -14.78
N MET A 39 -3.16 -11.37 -14.97
CA MET A 39 -3.44 -12.74 -14.51
C MET A 39 -3.64 -12.80 -12.99
N LEU A 40 -2.79 -12.11 -12.22
CA LEU A 40 -2.94 -12.00 -10.77
C LEU A 40 -4.30 -11.38 -10.38
N LYS A 41 -4.70 -10.29 -11.06
CA LYS A 41 -5.98 -9.62 -10.80
C LYS A 41 -7.19 -10.50 -11.12
N ILE A 42 -7.14 -11.25 -12.22
CA ILE A 42 -8.20 -12.20 -12.59
C ILE A 42 -8.34 -13.26 -11.50
N GLY A 43 -7.23 -13.89 -11.08
CA GLY A 43 -7.24 -14.89 -10.01
C GLY A 43 -7.78 -14.34 -8.69
N ALA A 44 -7.33 -13.15 -8.28
CA ALA A 44 -7.82 -12.49 -7.07
C ALA A 44 -9.33 -12.17 -7.14
N SER A 45 -9.82 -11.69 -8.30
CA SER A 45 -11.24 -11.40 -8.49
C SER A 45 -12.10 -12.66 -8.38
N THR A 46 -11.65 -13.77 -8.97
CA THR A 46 -12.36 -15.05 -8.88
C THR A 46 -12.47 -15.51 -7.43
N LEU A 47 -11.36 -15.45 -6.67
CA LEU A 47 -11.35 -15.83 -5.26
C LEU A 47 -12.31 -14.96 -4.43
N ILE A 48 -12.27 -13.63 -4.63
CA ILE A 48 -13.15 -12.69 -3.93
C ILE A 48 -14.63 -13.00 -4.23
N ASN A 49 -14.97 -13.26 -5.49
CA ASN A 49 -16.35 -13.56 -5.89
C ASN A 49 -16.86 -14.87 -5.31
N LEU A 50 -16.00 -15.88 -5.18
CA LEU A 50 -16.34 -17.15 -4.51
C LEU A 50 -16.50 -17.00 -3.00
N ALA A 51 -15.68 -16.15 -2.37
CA ALA A 51 -15.68 -15.99 -0.91
C ALA A 51 -16.79 -15.06 -0.38
N ARG A 52 -17.20 -14.05 -1.16
CA ARG A 52 -18.21 -13.04 -0.75
C ARG A 52 -19.52 -13.63 -0.21
N PRO A 53 -20.16 -14.62 -0.86
CA PRO A 53 -21.41 -15.20 -0.35
C PRO A 53 -21.25 -15.85 1.03
N VAL A 54 -20.11 -16.50 1.29
CA VAL A 54 -19.80 -17.13 2.57
C VAL A 54 -19.72 -16.09 3.68
N PHE A 55 -18.98 -14.99 3.45
CA PHE A 55 -18.88 -13.90 4.42
C PHE A 55 -20.22 -13.17 4.63
N SER A 56 -21.02 -13.02 3.57
CA SER A 56 -22.37 -12.45 3.69
C SER A 56 -23.29 -13.31 4.54
N ALA A 57 -23.21 -14.64 4.40
CA ALA A 57 -23.99 -15.56 5.22
C ALA A 57 -23.56 -15.53 6.69
N LEU A 58 -22.25 -15.46 6.96
CA LEU A 58 -21.70 -15.32 8.31
C LEU A 58 -22.11 -13.99 8.97
N SER A 59 -22.15 -12.89 8.21
CA SER A 59 -22.57 -11.59 8.70
C SER A 59 -24.03 -11.56 9.18
N ASN A 60 -24.87 -12.51 8.72
CA ASN A 60 -26.27 -12.61 9.13
C ASN A 60 -26.47 -13.42 10.43
N LEU A 61 -25.42 -14.04 10.97
CA LEU A 61 -25.49 -14.91 12.17
C LEU A 61 -25.28 -14.17 13.50
N GLY A 62 -25.02 -12.85 13.49
CA GLY A 62 -24.86 -12.08 14.72
C GLY A 62 -24.82 -10.57 14.47
N THR A 63 -25.60 -9.83 15.25
CA THR A 63 -25.67 -8.37 15.25
C THR A 63 -24.32 -7.76 15.64
N SER A 64 -23.92 -6.70 14.94
CA SER A 64 -22.70 -5.87 15.13
C SER A 64 -21.35 -6.38 14.58
N VAL A 65 -21.33 -7.34 13.64
CA VAL A 65 -20.10 -7.64 12.89
C VAL A 65 -19.84 -6.53 11.87
N ILE A 66 -19.01 -5.55 12.22
CA ILE A 66 -18.44 -4.61 11.25
C ILE A 66 -17.45 -5.40 10.40
N THR A 67 -17.73 -5.55 9.11
CA THR A 67 -16.82 -6.24 8.19
C THR A 67 -15.50 -5.49 8.12
N LEU A 68 -14.40 -6.11 8.59
CA LEU A 68 -13.06 -5.55 8.50
C LEU A 68 -12.58 -5.61 7.04
N ASN A 69 -13.03 -4.66 6.22
CA ASN A 69 -12.75 -4.60 4.79
C ASN A 69 -12.06 -3.26 4.45
N PRO A 70 -10.94 -3.27 3.70
CA PRO A 70 -10.25 -2.03 3.32
C PRO A 70 -11.11 -1.09 2.46
N TYR A 71 -12.12 -1.60 1.76
CA TYR A 71 -13.07 -0.78 1.00
C TYR A 71 -14.23 -0.25 1.87
N PHE A 72 -14.53 -0.89 3.00
CA PHE A 72 -15.57 -0.42 3.92
C PHE A 72 -15.16 0.91 4.54
N VAL A 73 -13.92 1.00 5.06
CA VAL A 73 -13.40 2.26 5.61
C VAL A 73 -13.34 3.35 4.54
N LEU A 74 -13.05 3.00 3.28
CA LEU A 74 -13.09 3.95 2.16
C LEU A 74 -14.50 4.51 1.94
N ASN A 75 -15.51 3.63 1.92
CA ASN A 75 -16.90 4.01 1.67
C ASN A 75 -17.53 4.78 2.84
N ASP A 76 -17.26 4.36 4.09
CA ASP A 76 -17.76 5.03 5.29
C ASP A 76 -17.08 6.38 5.51
N SER A 77 -15.78 6.46 5.26
CA SER A 77 -15.07 7.73 5.23
C SER A 77 -15.69 8.62 4.15
N ALA A 78 -15.90 8.13 2.93
CA ALA A 78 -16.54 8.90 1.86
C ALA A 78 -17.97 9.34 2.19
N ALA A 79 -18.77 8.52 2.88
CA ALA A 79 -20.12 8.86 3.30
C ALA A 79 -20.14 9.95 4.37
N TRP A 80 -19.29 9.83 5.40
CA TRP A 80 -19.15 10.83 6.44
C TRP A 80 -18.54 12.15 5.92
N LEU A 81 -17.69 12.08 4.90
CA LEU A 81 -16.96 13.23 4.35
C LEU A 81 -17.75 13.98 3.28
N LYS A 82 -18.80 13.38 2.70
CA LYS A 82 -19.75 14.09 1.84
C LYS A 82 -20.48 15.21 2.58
N ASP A 83 -20.71 15.06 3.88
CA ASP A 83 -21.37 16.07 4.71
C ASP A 83 -20.50 17.32 4.93
N PHE A 84 -19.19 17.25 4.71
CA PHE A 84 -18.28 18.38 4.89
C PHE A 84 -18.26 19.37 3.73
N ASN A 85 -18.82 19.02 2.56
CA ASN A 85 -18.82 19.83 1.31
C ASN A 85 -17.44 20.43 0.92
N ALA A 86 -16.37 19.97 1.54
CA ALA A 86 -15.00 20.41 1.35
C ALA A 86 -14.29 19.33 0.53
N GLY A 87 -13.44 19.73 -0.41
CA GLY A 87 -12.71 18.85 -1.35
C GLY A 87 -11.74 17.87 -0.68
N TYR A 88 -12.25 16.99 0.17
CA TYR A 88 -11.52 16.04 0.99
C TYR A 88 -10.78 14.99 0.15
N GLU A 89 -11.35 14.60 -1.00
CA GLU A 89 -10.65 13.76 -1.99
C GLU A 89 -9.36 14.41 -2.49
N ALA A 90 -9.32 15.75 -2.56
CA ALA A 90 -8.11 16.49 -2.89
C ALA A 90 -7.09 16.38 -1.75
N TRP A 91 -7.50 16.43 -0.48
CA TRP A 91 -6.59 16.30 0.66
C TRP A 91 -5.94 14.91 0.70
N ILE A 92 -6.72 13.85 0.44
CA ILE A 92 -6.17 12.49 0.31
C ILE A 92 -5.12 12.45 -0.80
N SER A 93 -5.44 13.01 -1.97
CA SER A 93 -4.56 12.99 -3.14
C SER A 93 -3.27 13.78 -2.89
N TYR A 94 -3.36 14.95 -2.27
CA TYR A 94 -2.20 15.76 -1.88
C TYR A 94 -1.35 15.07 -0.82
N ALA A 95 -1.98 14.50 0.22
CA ALA A 95 -1.26 13.76 1.27
C ALA A 95 -0.57 12.52 0.69
N MET A 96 -1.21 11.80 -0.23
CA MET A 96 -0.62 10.66 -0.93
C MET A 96 0.60 11.09 -1.76
N LEU A 97 0.48 12.17 -2.55
CA LEU A 97 1.55 12.66 -3.40
C LEU A 97 2.76 13.14 -2.58
N LEU A 98 2.51 13.95 -1.55
CA LEU A 98 3.56 14.44 -0.65
C LEU A 98 4.15 13.30 0.18
N GLY A 99 3.35 12.34 0.62
CA GLY A 99 3.86 11.16 1.34
C GLY A 99 4.75 10.30 0.46
N PHE A 100 4.45 10.21 -0.84
CA PHE A 100 5.29 9.49 -1.79
C PHE A 100 6.61 10.23 -2.02
N PHE A 101 6.55 11.56 -2.09
CA PHE A 101 7.75 12.39 -2.12
C PHE A 101 8.62 12.19 -0.87
N VAL A 102 8.02 12.15 0.33
CA VAL A 102 8.74 11.82 1.57
C VAL A 102 9.37 10.43 1.48
N ASN A 103 8.68 9.42 0.95
CA ASN A 103 9.26 8.09 0.77
C ASN A 103 10.46 8.10 -0.19
N ILE A 104 10.38 8.82 -1.31
CA ILE A 104 11.53 9.03 -2.20
C ILE A 104 12.68 9.72 -1.46
N LEU A 105 12.40 10.79 -0.71
CA LEU A 105 13.41 11.53 0.05
C LEU A 105 14.11 10.64 1.07
N MET A 106 13.35 9.80 1.79
CA MET A 106 13.90 8.85 2.75
C MET A 106 14.85 7.86 2.07
N VAL A 107 14.52 7.36 0.87
CA VAL A 107 15.39 6.44 0.11
C VAL A 107 16.57 7.16 -0.55
N ALA A 108 16.39 8.39 -1.01
CA ALA A 108 17.49 9.21 -1.54
C ALA A 108 18.54 9.48 -0.46
N LEU A 109 18.08 9.72 0.78
CA LEU A 109 18.91 9.91 1.97
C LEU A 109 19.26 8.59 2.67
N ARG A 110 19.25 7.44 1.96
CA ARG A 110 19.51 6.11 2.53
C ARG A 110 20.78 6.00 3.38
N LYS A 111 21.81 6.82 3.11
CA LYS A 111 23.04 6.87 3.92
C LYS A 111 22.77 7.29 5.37
N PHE A 112 21.75 8.13 5.60
CA PHE A 112 21.35 8.61 6.92
C PHE A 112 20.14 7.86 7.48
N THR A 113 19.16 7.56 6.62
CA THR A 113 17.88 6.97 7.03
C THR A 113 17.90 5.43 7.07
N ASN A 114 18.87 4.80 6.40
CA ASN A 114 18.94 3.35 6.17
C ASN A 114 17.72 2.75 5.44
N MET A 115 16.92 3.59 4.76
CA MET A 115 15.74 3.14 4.02
C MET A 115 16.10 2.78 2.58
N HIS A 116 15.64 1.62 2.11
CA HIS A 116 16.08 1.04 0.82
C HIS A 116 14.94 0.72 -0.15
N SER A 117 13.68 0.96 0.23
CA SER A 117 12.52 0.56 -0.58
C SER A 117 11.52 1.71 -0.81
N ILE A 118 11.00 1.76 -2.03
CA ILE A 118 9.99 2.72 -2.49
C ILE A 118 8.67 1.97 -2.69
N MET A 119 7.60 2.51 -2.12
CA MET A 119 6.24 1.98 -2.26
C MET A 119 5.66 2.39 -3.61
N LEU A 120 5.29 1.41 -4.45
CA LEU A 120 4.73 1.66 -5.79
C LEU A 120 3.28 1.20 -5.93
N THR A 121 2.67 0.65 -4.87
CA THR A 121 1.31 0.10 -4.93
C THR A 121 0.26 1.21 -4.80
N GLY A 122 0.01 1.95 -5.88
CA GLY A 122 -0.80 3.18 -5.86
C GLY A 122 -2.22 3.04 -5.29
N HIS A 123 -2.92 1.93 -5.54
CA HIS A 123 -4.26 1.72 -4.96
C HIS A 123 -4.22 1.55 -3.43
N VAL A 124 -3.20 0.86 -2.91
CA VAL A 124 -2.97 0.71 -1.45
C VAL A 124 -2.54 2.04 -0.85
N MET A 125 -1.68 2.80 -1.52
CA MET A 125 -1.27 4.13 -1.07
C MET A 125 -2.49 5.05 -0.94
N PHE A 126 -3.39 5.04 -1.92
CA PHE A 126 -4.64 5.82 -1.84
C PHE A 126 -5.54 5.34 -0.70
N GLN A 127 -5.74 4.03 -0.55
CA GLN A 127 -6.53 3.47 0.57
C GLN A 127 -5.94 3.86 1.93
N GLN A 128 -4.63 3.70 2.13
CA GLN A 128 -3.95 4.09 3.37
C GLN A 128 -4.08 5.59 3.63
N SER A 129 -3.95 6.42 2.59
CA SER A 129 -4.14 7.87 2.70
C SER A 129 -5.58 8.22 3.09
N ALA A 130 -6.56 7.53 2.50
CA ALA A 130 -7.97 7.73 2.81
C ALA A 130 -8.35 7.31 4.24
N VAL A 131 -7.53 6.50 4.91
CA VAL A 131 -7.69 6.17 6.34
C VAL A 131 -6.89 7.12 7.24
N VAL A 132 -5.68 7.52 6.84
CA VAL A 132 -4.82 8.36 7.68
C VAL A 132 -5.30 9.81 7.73
N VAL A 133 -5.77 10.37 6.61
CA VAL A 133 -6.21 11.79 6.57
C VAL A 133 -7.41 12.08 7.49
N PRO A 134 -8.51 11.30 7.48
CA PRO A 134 -9.61 11.52 8.44
C PRO A 134 -9.15 11.29 9.87
N VAL A 135 -8.32 10.26 10.12
CA VAL A 135 -7.84 9.96 11.47
C VAL A 135 -7.02 11.13 12.03
N VAL A 136 -6.12 11.70 11.23
CA VAL A 136 -5.35 12.91 11.62
C VAL A 136 -6.27 14.08 11.89
N TYR A 137 -7.26 14.30 11.01
CA TYR A 137 -8.27 15.33 11.22
C TYR A 137 -9.02 15.14 12.54
N PHE A 138 -9.56 13.94 12.79
CA PHE A 138 -10.35 13.62 13.98
C PHE A 138 -9.57 13.70 15.28
N LEU A 139 -8.32 13.24 15.29
CA LEU A 139 -7.52 13.17 16.51
C LEU A 139 -6.93 14.51 16.91
N ILE A 140 -6.63 15.39 15.94
CA ILE A 140 -5.83 16.60 16.22
C ILE A 140 -6.65 17.89 16.00
N PHE A 141 -7.52 17.92 14.98
CA PHE A 141 -8.14 19.17 14.52
C PHE A 141 -9.66 19.20 14.68
N TYR A 142 -10.30 18.10 15.05
CA TYR A 142 -11.75 18.04 15.18
C TYR A 142 -12.25 18.91 16.32
N GLN A 143 -13.13 19.83 15.96
CA GLN A 143 -13.85 20.70 16.89
C GLN A 143 -15.33 20.71 16.53
N LYS A 144 -16.18 20.51 17.54
CA LYS A 144 -17.63 20.47 17.33
C LYS A 144 -18.13 21.85 16.89
N ASN A 145 -18.88 21.90 15.78
CA ASN A 145 -19.52 23.10 15.23
C ASN A 145 -18.55 24.23 14.80
N VAL A 146 -17.29 23.91 14.50
CA VAL A 146 -16.31 24.87 13.98
C VAL A 146 -15.93 24.46 12.57
N ALA A 147 -16.02 25.41 11.62
CA ALA A 147 -15.55 25.20 10.26
C ALA A 147 -14.03 25.11 10.22
N ILE A 148 -13.50 24.24 9.35
CA ILE A 148 -12.06 24.04 9.20
C ILE A 148 -11.45 25.25 8.47
N ASN A 149 -10.36 25.77 9.04
CA ASN A 149 -9.58 26.84 8.41
C ASN A 149 -8.55 26.29 7.43
N ILE A 150 -8.14 27.09 6.45
CA ILE A 150 -7.16 26.68 5.42
C ILE A 150 -5.83 26.21 6.02
N ASP A 151 -5.38 26.86 7.10
CA ASP A 151 -4.14 26.50 7.79
C ASP A 151 -4.20 25.10 8.40
N GLN A 152 -5.39 24.72 8.92
CA GLN A 152 -5.63 23.39 9.46
C GLN A 152 -5.64 22.35 8.35
N ILE A 153 -6.22 22.65 7.18
CA ILE A 153 -6.19 21.77 6.01
C ILE A 153 -4.75 21.47 5.60
N ILE A 154 -3.93 22.51 5.49
CA ILE A 154 -2.52 22.37 5.13
C ILE A 154 -1.79 21.54 6.19
N ALA A 155 -2.02 21.81 7.47
CA ALA A 155 -1.42 21.04 8.56
C ALA A 155 -1.82 19.55 8.52
N ILE A 156 -3.09 19.24 8.27
CA ILE A 156 -3.59 17.86 8.12
C ILE A 156 -2.84 17.17 6.99
N ILE A 157 -2.77 17.78 5.81
CA ILE A 157 -2.10 17.21 4.64
C ILE A 157 -0.63 16.95 4.94
N LEU A 158 0.08 17.90 5.55
CA LEU A 158 1.50 17.77 5.88
C LEU A 158 1.75 16.66 6.90
N ILE A 159 0.99 16.63 8.00
CA ILE A 159 1.13 15.61 9.05
C ILE A 159 0.81 14.22 8.48
N SER A 160 -0.31 14.09 7.76
CA SER A 160 -0.67 12.82 7.11
C SER A 160 0.40 12.36 6.12
N SER A 161 0.93 13.28 5.29
CA SER A 161 1.98 12.95 4.33
C SER A 161 3.26 12.44 5.00
N LEU A 162 3.66 13.04 6.13
CA LEU A 162 4.83 12.61 6.88
C LEU A 162 4.62 11.21 7.48
N ILE A 163 3.47 10.97 8.11
CA ILE A 163 3.12 9.66 8.68
C ILE A 163 3.12 8.58 7.59
N LEU A 164 2.46 8.84 6.47
CA LEU A 164 2.38 7.91 5.35
C LEU A 164 3.76 7.64 4.75
N GLY A 165 4.54 8.69 4.47
CA GLY A 165 5.88 8.55 3.90
C GLY A 165 6.85 7.79 4.79
N LEU A 166 6.81 8.05 6.11
CA LEU A 166 7.59 7.29 7.09
C LEU A 166 7.14 5.82 7.16
N TYR A 167 5.83 5.58 7.23
CA TYR A 167 5.28 4.22 7.26
C TYR A 167 5.64 3.44 6.00
N TRP A 168 5.55 4.05 4.81
CA TRP A 168 5.95 3.41 3.56
C TRP A 168 7.45 3.14 3.53
N SER A 169 8.28 4.06 3.98
CA SER A 169 9.74 3.88 4.00
C SER A 169 10.18 2.78 4.95
N VAL A 170 9.75 2.87 6.22
CA VAL A 170 10.14 1.94 7.28
C VAL A 170 9.48 0.59 7.06
N GLY A 171 8.17 0.58 6.78
CA GLY A 171 7.38 -0.63 6.58
C GLY A 171 7.93 -1.47 5.43
N THR A 172 8.12 -0.89 4.25
CA THR A 172 8.64 -1.64 3.10
C THR A 172 10.06 -2.14 3.36
N THR A 173 10.95 -1.28 3.88
CA THR A 173 12.35 -1.65 4.18
C THR A 173 12.43 -2.79 5.19
N ALA A 174 11.57 -2.80 6.21
CA ALA A 174 11.53 -3.86 7.22
C ALA A 174 11.17 -5.25 6.64
N THR A 175 10.50 -5.30 5.48
CA THR A 175 10.13 -6.59 4.85
C THR A 175 11.25 -7.21 4.01
N ILE A 176 12.31 -6.47 3.69
CA ILE A 176 13.37 -6.91 2.76
C ILE A 176 13.96 -8.27 3.16
N LYS A 177 14.43 -8.40 4.42
CA LYS A 177 15.07 -9.64 4.89
C LYS A 177 14.14 -10.86 4.80
N GLY A 178 12.86 -10.68 5.13
CA GLY A 178 11.86 -11.74 5.04
C GLY A 178 11.55 -12.11 3.59
N ALA A 179 11.37 -11.10 2.73
CA ALA A 179 11.12 -11.29 1.30
C ALA A 179 12.28 -12.00 0.61
N ASP A 180 13.52 -11.57 0.86
CA ASP A 180 14.73 -12.16 0.28
C ASP A 180 14.87 -13.65 0.64
N LYS A 181 14.59 -14.02 1.89
CA LYS A 181 14.66 -15.42 2.34
C LYS A 181 13.63 -16.33 1.66
N ILE A 182 12.43 -15.83 1.38
CA ILE A 182 11.34 -16.62 0.80
C ILE A 182 11.43 -16.66 -0.74
N THR A 183 11.98 -15.61 -1.34
CA THR A 183 12.03 -15.43 -2.81
C THR A 183 13.38 -15.78 -3.42
N ASN A 184 14.34 -16.26 -2.63
CA ASN A 184 15.73 -16.50 -3.03
C ASN A 184 16.41 -15.23 -3.59
N ASN A 185 16.35 -14.13 -2.83
CA ASN A 185 16.91 -12.82 -3.18
C ASN A 185 16.40 -12.27 -4.53
N ALA A 186 15.08 -12.27 -4.74
CA ALA A 186 14.49 -11.74 -5.96
C ALA A 186 14.60 -10.20 -6.10
N GLY A 187 15.13 -9.49 -5.08
CA GLY A 187 15.46 -8.07 -5.18
C GLY A 187 14.28 -7.12 -5.05
N PHE A 188 13.20 -7.53 -4.35
CA PHE A 188 12.05 -6.67 -4.07
C PHE A 188 11.58 -6.78 -2.62
N ALA A 189 10.88 -5.75 -2.15
CA ALA A 189 10.26 -5.71 -0.83
C ALA A 189 8.73 -5.75 -0.95
N VAL A 190 8.03 -6.05 0.15
CA VAL A 190 6.57 -6.07 0.17
C VAL A 190 6.05 -4.69 0.55
N GLY A 191 5.40 -4.02 -0.42
CA GLY A 191 4.66 -2.78 -0.22
C GLY A 191 3.15 -3.01 -0.21
N HIS A 192 2.58 -3.23 0.97
CA HIS A 192 1.14 -3.49 1.14
C HIS A 192 0.60 -2.99 2.50
N GLN A 193 -0.55 -3.52 2.94
CA GLN A 193 -1.24 -3.12 4.17
C GLN A 193 -0.59 -3.67 5.46
N GLN A 194 0.07 -4.83 5.38
CA GLN A 194 0.53 -5.61 6.54
C GLN A 194 2.05 -5.60 6.77
N MET A 195 2.76 -4.59 6.26
CA MET A 195 4.24 -4.58 6.19
C MET A 195 4.92 -4.77 7.54
N LEU A 196 4.54 -4.00 8.56
CA LEU A 196 5.09 -4.15 9.91
C LEU A 196 4.74 -5.50 10.51
N GLY A 197 3.50 -5.98 10.32
CA GLY A 197 3.08 -7.31 10.76
C GLY A 197 3.96 -8.43 10.16
N LEU A 198 4.32 -8.33 8.87
CA LEU A 198 5.24 -9.28 8.24
C LEU A 198 6.63 -9.25 8.86
N SER A 199 7.17 -8.06 9.15
CA SER A 199 8.49 -7.94 9.79
C SER A 199 8.51 -8.53 11.21
N ILE A 200 7.45 -8.33 11.98
CA ILE A 200 7.29 -8.90 13.33
C ILE A 200 7.14 -10.42 13.24
N ALA A 201 6.27 -10.91 12.35
CA ALA A 201 6.08 -12.34 12.14
C ALA A 201 7.38 -13.03 11.71
N TYR A 202 8.18 -12.39 10.85
CA TYR A 202 9.50 -12.88 10.47
C TYR A 202 10.45 -12.96 11.67
N GLY A 203 10.47 -11.94 12.53
CA GLY A 203 11.26 -11.94 13.77
C GLY A 203 10.86 -13.07 14.71
N LEU A 204 9.56 -13.18 15.01
CA LEU A 204 9.00 -14.22 15.89
C LEU A 204 9.21 -15.62 15.33
N GLY A 205 9.04 -15.82 14.02
CA GLY A 205 9.25 -17.13 13.39
C GLY A 205 10.68 -17.64 13.53
N ASN A 206 11.68 -16.75 13.53
CA ASN A 206 13.07 -17.13 13.82
C ASN A 206 13.30 -17.44 15.31
N PHE A 207 12.60 -16.74 16.21
CA PHE A 207 12.71 -16.97 17.66
C PHE A 207 12.05 -18.26 18.11
N LEU A 208 10.89 -18.60 17.56
CA LEU A 208 10.08 -19.76 17.96
C LEU A 208 10.61 -21.10 17.44
N GLU A 209 11.79 -21.14 16.80
CA GLU A 209 12.39 -22.32 16.15
C GLU A 209 11.37 -23.19 15.41
N MET A 210 10.36 -22.56 14.77
CA MET A 210 9.32 -23.33 14.08
C MET A 210 10.03 -24.25 13.08
N PRO A 211 9.76 -25.57 13.11
CA PRO A 211 10.50 -26.54 12.34
C PRO A 211 10.54 -26.06 10.90
N LYS A 212 11.73 -26.01 10.31
CA LYS A 212 11.94 -25.57 8.93
C LYS A 212 11.07 -26.46 8.05
N ILE A 213 9.86 -26.01 7.71
CA ILE A 213 9.04 -26.63 6.68
C ILE A 213 9.80 -26.32 5.39
N GLN A 214 10.73 -27.20 5.04
CA GLN A 214 11.36 -27.19 3.73
C GLN A 214 10.24 -27.45 2.74
N LEU A 215 9.65 -26.39 2.20
CA LEU A 215 8.91 -26.45 0.95
C LEU A 215 9.92 -26.87 -0.11
N LYS A 216 10.11 -28.18 -0.27
CA LYS A 216 10.76 -28.77 -1.43
C LYS A 216 9.88 -28.40 -2.63
N LEU A 217 10.13 -27.23 -3.19
CA LEU A 217 9.72 -26.94 -4.56
C LEU A 217 10.48 -27.95 -5.42
N LYS A 218 9.76 -29.00 -5.84
CA LYS A 218 10.28 -29.95 -6.84
C LYS A 218 10.70 -29.11 -8.05
N LYS A 219 11.99 -29.18 -8.36
CA LYS A 219 12.54 -28.73 -9.64
C LYS A 219 11.91 -29.53 -10.78
#